data_AF-A0A2D5N7M0-F1
#
_entry.id   AF-A0A2D5N7M0-F1
#
_cell.length_a   1.000
_cell.length_b   1.000
_cell.length_c   1.000
_cell.angle_alpha   90.00
_cell.angle_beta   90.00
_cell.angle_gamma   90.00
#
_symmetry.space_group_name_H-M   'P 1'
#
loop_
_entity.id
_entity.type
_entity.pdbx_description
1 polymer ?
#
loop_
_entity_poly.entity_id
_entity_poly.type
_entity_poly.pdbx_seq_one_letter_code
_entity_poly.pdbx_strand_id
1 'polypeptide(L)'
;MGGNSKPIGKGDDDAKSLIIESLENEFTGGFDLDSVYLINGKYHVLEFLKCETVRPNKSHPNRYWFKNKQKFISLWDITKKLDGELYLVNYEDSREQFKIIKVIEINSNGISNEVSREWNFDQFKSWFKGLNRKSLKS
;
A
#
# COMPACT_ATOMS: atom_id res chain seq x y z
N MET A 1 -14.31 22.37 2.24
CA MET A 1 -14.96 22.10 3.54
C MET A 1 -14.46 20.76 4.04
N GLY A 2 -13.54 20.73 5.00
CA GLY A 2 -12.98 19.48 5.54
C GLY A 2 -12.96 19.59 7.06
N GLY A 3 -13.98 19.05 7.73
CA GLY A 3 -14.19 19.35 9.15
C GLY A 3 -14.91 18.29 9.96
N ASN A 4 -15.06 17.04 9.51
CA ASN A 4 -15.76 16.00 10.28
C ASN A 4 -15.20 14.57 10.10
N SER A 5 -13.92 14.42 9.75
CA SER A 5 -13.30 13.08 9.75
C SER A 5 -12.89 12.71 11.17
N LYS A 6 -13.43 11.61 11.70
CA LYS A 6 -13.04 11.09 13.03
C LYS A 6 -11.60 10.56 12.99
N PRO A 7 -10.80 10.73 14.06
CA PRO A 7 -9.54 10.02 14.19
C PRO A 7 -9.75 8.50 14.05
N ILE A 8 -8.87 7.84 13.30
CA ILE A 8 -8.83 6.38 13.26
C ILE A 8 -8.37 5.90 14.65
N GLY A 9 -9.21 5.10 15.31
CA GLY A 9 -8.97 4.63 16.69
C GLY A 9 -9.25 3.15 16.93
N LYS A 10 -9.70 2.41 15.90
CA LYS A 10 -9.90 0.95 15.93
C LYS A 10 -9.32 0.34 14.65
N GLY A 11 -8.72 -0.85 14.79
CA GLY A 11 -8.31 -1.67 13.65
C GLY A 11 -9.52 -2.28 12.92
N ASP A 12 -9.27 -2.85 11.75
CA ASP A 12 -10.29 -3.44 10.86
C ASP A 12 -10.37 -4.97 10.99
N ASP A 13 -10.11 -5.49 12.20
CA ASP A 13 -9.98 -6.93 12.44
C ASP A 13 -11.33 -7.67 12.29
N ASP A 14 -12.45 -6.98 12.51
CA ASP A 14 -13.80 -7.56 12.45
C ASP A 14 -14.20 -7.94 11.00
N ALA A 15 -13.92 -7.06 10.02
CA ALA A 15 -14.26 -7.32 8.62
C ALA A 15 -13.43 -8.49 8.04
N LYS A 16 -12.14 -8.54 8.37
CA LYS A 16 -11.27 -9.66 7.97
C LYS A 16 -11.72 -10.97 8.60
N SER A 17 -12.09 -10.95 9.88
CA SER A 17 -12.63 -12.13 10.56
C SER A 17 -13.89 -12.64 9.87
N LEU A 18 -14.81 -11.76 9.50
CA LEU A 18 -16.01 -12.13 8.74
C LEU A 18 -15.69 -12.72 7.37
N ILE A 19 -14.71 -12.16 6.64
CA ILE A 19 -14.29 -12.72 5.33
C ILE A 19 -13.70 -14.12 5.49
N ILE A 20 -12.85 -14.33 6.50
CA ILE A 20 -12.27 -15.65 6.81
C ILE A 20 -13.37 -16.65 7.16
N GLU A 21 -14.31 -16.25 8.03
CA GLU A 21 -15.47 -17.08 8.39
C GLU A 21 -16.33 -17.40 7.16
N SER A 22 -16.58 -16.42 6.30
CA SER A 22 -17.43 -16.58 5.11
C SER A 22 -16.81 -17.45 4.03
N LEU A 23 -15.48 -17.46 3.92
CA LEU A 23 -14.75 -18.26 2.94
C LEU A 23 -14.41 -19.65 3.46
N GLU A 24 -14.47 -19.89 4.77
CA GLU A 24 -14.07 -21.13 5.42
C GLU A 24 -12.66 -21.59 4.95
N ASN A 25 -12.60 -22.61 4.07
CA ASN A 25 -11.37 -23.16 3.51
C ASN A 25 -11.17 -22.83 2.03
N GLU A 26 -12.03 -21.99 1.44
CA GLU A 26 -11.90 -21.55 0.05
C GLU A 26 -10.81 -20.50 -0.12
N PHE A 27 -10.12 -20.57 -1.26
CA PHE A 27 -9.16 -19.53 -1.63
C PHE A 27 -9.89 -18.25 -2.04
N THR A 28 -9.52 -17.13 -1.42
CA THR A 28 -9.99 -15.83 -1.88
C THR A 28 -9.35 -15.47 -3.23
N GLY A 29 -10.17 -15.02 -4.18
CA GLY A 29 -9.70 -14.31 -5.37
C GLY A 29 -9.55 -12.80 -5.16
N GLY A 30 -9.97 -12.28 -3.99
CA GLY A 30 -9.95 -10.86 -3.64
C GLY A 30 -8.62 -10.40 -3.05
N PHE A 31 -8.45 -9.08 -2.94
CA PHE A 31 -7.32 -8.44 -2.28
C PHE A 31 -7.77 -7.11 -1.65
N ASP A 32 -7.08 -6.73 -0.58
CA ASP A 32 -7.35 -5.48 0.15
C ASP A 32 -6.59 -4.29 -0.47
N LEU A 33 -7.11 -3.08 -0.24
CA LEU A 33 -6.39 -1.83 -0.43
C LEU A 33 -6.18 -1.18 0.93
N ASP A 34 -4.93 -1.05 1.40
CA ASP A 34 -4.68 -0.57 2.77
C ASP A 34 -5.02 0.91 2.98
N SER A 35 -4.73 1.76 2.00
CA SER A 35 -5.07 3.19 2.09
C SER A 35 -5.25 3.82 0.72
N VAL A 36 -6.32 4.60 0.55
CA VAL A 36 -6.61 5.33 -0.68
C VAL A 36 -6.87 6.79 -0.36
N TYR A 37 -6.17 7.70 -1.04
CA TYR A 37 -6.37 9.14 -0.94
C TYR A 37 -6.77 9.72 -2.29
N LEU A 38 -7.71 10.65 -2.30
CA LEU A 38 -7.93 11.55 -3.44
C LEU A 38 -7.21 12.86 -3.15
N ILE A 39 -6.22 13.21 -3.99
CA ILE A 39 -5.43 14.43 -3.83
C ILE A 39 -5.43 15.19 -5.16
N ASN A 40 -5.99 16.40 -5.17
CA ASN A 40 -6.10 17.25 -6.37
C ASN A 40 -6.67 16.49 -7.59
N GLY A 41 -7.75 15.71 -7.38
CA GLY A 41 -8.37 14.91 -8.43
C GLY A 41 -7.62 13.62 -8.83
N LYS A 42 -6.48 13.31 -8.20
CA LYS A 42 -5.70 12.10 -8.49
C LYS A 42 -5.71 11.09 -7.34
N TYR A 43 -6.03 9.84 -7.63
CA TYR A 43 -5.99 8.77 -6.65
C TYR A 43 -4.56 8.38 -6.28
N HIS A 44 -4.30 8.20 -5.00
CA HIS A 44 -3.05 7.67 -4.45
C HIS A 44 -3.39 6.43 -3.64
N VAL A 45 -3.02 5.26 -4.17
CA VAL A 45 -3.26 3.95 -3.57
C VAL A 45 -1.98 3.49 -2.88
N LEU A 46 -2.08 3.12 -1.61
CA LEU A 46 -0.97 2.67 -0.79
C LEU A 46 -1.22 1.24 -0.34
N GLU A 47 -0.19 0.41 -0.44
CA GLU A 47 -0.14 -0.96 0.06
C GLU A 47 1.05 -1.11 1.03
N PHE A 48 0.81 -1.59 2.24
CA PHE A 48 1.78 -1.77 3.30
C PHE A 48 2.32 -3.20 3.32
N LEU A 49 3.60 -3.34 2.99
CA LEU A 49 4.29 -4.62 2.89
C LEU A 49 5.18 -4.83 4.12
N LYS A 50 4.70 -5.62 5.07
CA LYS A 50 5.49 -5.99 6.24
C LYS A 50 6.65 -6.90 5.81
N CYS A 51 7.84 -6.58 6.29
CA CYS A 51 9.05 -7.34 6.03
C CYS A 51 9.38 -8.23 7.24
N GLU A 52 9.29 -9.55 7.05
CA GLU A 52 9.51 -10.53 8.13
C GLU A 52 10.96 -11.06 8.17
N THR A 53 11.58 -11.25 7.00
CA THR A 53 12.89 -11.94 6.87
C THR A 53 14.00 -11.07 6.30
N VAL A 54 13.65 -9.92 5.72
CA VAL A 54 14.58 -8.97 5.11
C VAL A 54 14.27 -7.59 5.62
N ARG A 55 15.28 -6.71 5.72
CA ARG A 55 15.00 -5.31 6.10
C ARG A 55 14.37 -4.54 4.93
N PRO A 56 13.54 -3.51 5.20
CA PRO A 56 12.81 -2.75 4.18
C PRO A 56 13.67 -2.26 3.01
N ASN A 57 14.87 -1.74 3.25
CA ASN A 57 15.75 -1.24 2.19
C ASN A 57 16.22 -2.35 1.23
N LYS A 58 16.31 -3.58 1.72
CA LYS A 58 16.65 -4.78 0.92
C LYS A 58 15.41 -5.50 0.37
N SER A 59 14.21 -5.13 0.79
CA SER A 59 12.96 -5.69 0.30
C SER A 59 12.61 -5.15 -1.10
N HIS A 60 12.02 -6.02 -1.92
CA HIS A 60 11.47 -5.67 -3.22
C HIS A 60 10.47 -6.74 -3.71
N PRO A 61 9.26 -6.38 -4.18
CA PRO A 61 8.25 -7.31 -4.71
C PRO A 61 8.79 -8.31 -5.75
N ASN A 62 9.61 -7.86 -6.69
CA ASN A 62 10.22 -8.73 -7.71
C ASN A 62 10.97 -9.95 -7.13
N ARG A 63 11.51 -9.91 -5.90
CA ARG A 63 12.20 -11.06 -5.29
C ARG A 63 11.28 -12.25 -5.00
N TYR A 64 9.98 -12.00 -4.87
CA TYR A 64 8.96 -12.99 -4.56
C TYR A 64 7.76 -12.90 -5.52
N TRP A 65 7.99 -12.34 -6.72
CA TRP A 65 6.96 -12.18 -7.75
C TRP A 65 6.25 -13.49 -8.07
N PHE A 66 7.01 -14.58 -8.19
CA PHE A 66 6.48 -15.92 -8.46
C PHE A 66 5.46 -16.41 -7.42
N LYS A 67 5.48 -15.88 -6.19
CA LYS A 67 4.52 -16.23 -5.13
C LYS A 67 3.26 -15.35 -5.18
N ASN A 68 3.44 -14.03 -5.32
CA ASN A 68 2.38 -13.05 -5.07
C ASN A 68 2.08 -12.11 -6.27
N LYS A 69 2.48 -12.46 -7.50
CA LYS A 69 2.31 -11.58 -8.68
C LYS A 69 0.89 -11.08 -8.87
N GLN A 70 -0.12 -11.93 -8.64
CA GLN A 70 -1.51 -11.56 -8.88
C GLN A 70 -1.96 -10.39 -8.00
N LYS A 71 -1.53 -10.35 -6.73
CA LYS A 71 -1.81 -9.21 -5.84
C LYS A 71 -1.28 -7.91 -6.43
N PHE A 72 -0.02 -7.90 -6.88
CA PHE A 72 0.60 -6.69 -7.42
C PHE A 72 0.04 -6.27 -8.77
N ILE A 73 -0.30 -7.24 -9.63
CA ILE A 73 -1.00 -6.99 -10.90
C ILE A 73 -2.36 -6.36 -10.62
N SER A 74 -3.17 -6.95 -9.73
CA SER A 74 -4.50 -6.43 -9.42
C SER A 74 -4.47 -5.05 -8.77
N LEU A 75 -3.52 -4.80 -7.85
CA LEU A 75 -3.26 -3.47 -7.27
C LEU A 75 -2.92 -2.43 -8.34
N TRP A 76 -2.09 -2.81 -9.31
CA TRP A 76 -1.74 -1.93 -10.41
C TRP A 76 -2.93 -1.66 -11.33
N ASP A 77 -3.64 -2.70 -11.73
CA ASP A 77 -4.79 -2.61 -12.64
C ASP A 77 -5.89 -1.72 -12.07
N ILE A 78 -6.25 -1.91 -10.80
CA ILE A 78 -7.25 -1.04 -10.15
C ILE A 78 -6.74 0.39 -10.04
N THR A 79 -5.46 0.59 -9.72
CA THR A 79 -4.87 1.93 -9.66
C THR A 79 -4.89 2.63 -11.01
N LYS A 80 -4.60 1.92 -12.12
CA LYS A 80 -4.69 2.46 -13.48
C LYS A 80 -6.12 2.83 -13.86
N LYS A 81 -7.11 2.00 -13.50
CA LYS A 81 -8.54 2.29 -13.73
C LYS A 81 -9.01 3.55 -12.97
N LEU A 82 -8.39 3.85 -11.84
CA LEU A 82 -8.62 5.07 -11.06
C LEU A 82 -7.82 6.29 -11.55
N ASP A 83 -7.06 6.19 -12.67
CA ASP A 83 -6.08 7.21 -13.08
C ASP A 83 -5.12 7.63 -11.93
N GLY A 84 -4.72 6.63 -11.14
CA GLY A 84 -4.02 6.83 -9.88
C GLY A 84 -2.52 6.54 -9.90
N GLU A 85 -1.92 6.73 -8.73
CA GLU A 85 -0.54 6.39 -8.41
C GLU A 85 -0.49 5.30 -7.34
N LEU A 86 0.31 4.25 -7.60
CA LEU A 86 0.49 3.14 -6.66
C LEU A 86 1.79 3.32 -5.88
N TYR A 87 1.69 3.24 -4.56
CA TYR A 87 2.81 3.29 -3.64
C TYR A 87 2.87 2.00 -2.81
N LEU A 88 4.01 1.32 -2.82
CA LEU A 88 4.27 0.16 -1.97
C LEU A 88 5.16 0.60 -0.81
N VAL A 89 4.69 0.38 0.42
CA VAL A 89 5.32 0.83 1.67
C VAL A 89 5.90 -0.37 2.39
N ASN A 90 7.20 -0.62 2.20
CA ASN A 90 7.90 -1.68 2.92
C ASN A 90 8.26 -1.19 4.31
N TYR A 91 7.92 -1.95 5.34
CA TYR A 91 8.19 -1.62 6.74
C TYR A 91 8.54 -2.87 7.57
N GLU A 92 9.10 -2.66 8.75
CA GLU A 92 9.39 -3.70 9.75
C GLU A 92 8.82 -3.31 11.13
N ASP A 93 8.69 -4.26 12.06
CA ASP A 93 8.06 -4.00 13.37
C ASP A 93 8.81 -2.97 14.23
N SER A 94 10.15 -2.92 14.14
CA SER A 94 10.96 -1.91 14.84
C SER A 94 10.73 -0.49 14.33
N ARG A 95 10.13 -0.33 13.13
CA ARG A 95 9.88 0.95 12.47
C ARG A 95 11.14 1.80 12.25
N GLU A 96 12.32 1.19 12.18
CA GLU A 96 13.56 1.92 11.93
C GLU A 96 13.72 2.31 10.47
N GLN A 97 13.38 1.38 9.56
CA GLN A 97 13.52 1.56 8.12
C GLN A 97 12.18 1.49 7.41
N PHE A 98 12.08 2.28 6.35
CA PHE A 98 10.99 2.28 5.40
C PHE A 98 11.54 2.36 4.00
N LYS A 99 10.97 1.59 3.07
CA LYS A 99 11.22 1.77 1.64
C LYS A 99 9.91 1.98 0.92
N ILE A 100 9.76 3.17 0.34
CA ILE A 100 8.58 3.57 -0.41
C ILE A 100 8.88 3.45 -1.88
N ILE A 101 8.11 2.64 -2.60
CA ILE A 101 8.25 2.41 -4.03
C ILE A 101 7.03 3.02 -4.73
N LYS A 102 7.23 4.08 -5.52
CA LYS A 102 6.22 4.54 -6.47
C LYS A 102 6.33 3.71 -7.75
N VAL A 103 5.32 2.89 -8.02
CA VAL A 103 5.28 2.04 -9.21
C VAL A 103 4.94 2.90 -10.43
N ILE A 104 5.78 2.81 -11.46
CA ILE A 104 5.58 3.51 -12.74
C ILE A 104 5.06 2.54 -13.80
N GLU A 105 5.55 1.30 -13.79
CA GLU A 105 5.18 0.29 -14.76
C GLU A 105 5.35 -1.12 -14.18
N ILE A 106 4.43 -2.03 -14.56
CA ILE A 106 4.50 -3.47 -14.28
C ILE A 106 4.41 -4.21 -15.63
N ASN A 107 5.20 -5.28 -15.76
CA ASN A 107 5.11 -6.24 -16.84
C ASN A 107 4.97 -7.69 -16.31
N SER A 108 5.01 -8.67 -17.21
CA SER A 108 4.86 -10.09 -16.85
C SER A 108 5.88 -10.58 -15.81
N ASN A 109 7.04 -9.94 -15.74
CA ASN A 109 8.18 -10.37 -14.92
C ASN A 109 8.31 -9.59 -13.60
N GLY A 110 7.52 -8.53 -13.39
CA GLY A 110 7.59 -7.71 -12.19
C GLY A 110 7.32 -6.24 -12.42
N ILE A 111 7.63 -5.44 -11.40
CA ILE A 111 7.74 -3.98 -11.53
C ILE A 111 8.95 -3.70 -12.42
N SER A 112 8.72 -3.10 -13.58
CA SER A 112 9.75 -2.82 -14.58
C SER A 112 10.30 -1.41 -14.47
N ASN A 113 9.53 -0.48 -13.90
CA ASN A 113 9.94 0.89 -13.67
C ASN A 113 9.34 1.44 -12.38
N GLU A 114 10.14 2.15 -11.60
CA GLU A 114 9.77 2.68 -10.30
C GLU A 114 10.66 3.85 -9.85
N VAL A 115 10.15 4.63 -8.89
CA VAL A 115 10.97 5.55 -8.10
C VAL A 115 10.88 5.12 -6.64
N SER A 116 12.01 4.72 -6.06
CA SER A 116 12.07 4.32 -4.64
C SER A 116 12.74 5.37 -3.76
N ARG A 117 12.32 5.44 -2.49
CA ARG A 117 12.97 6.23 -1.43
C ARG A 117 13.12 5.40 -0.17
N GLU A 118 14.26 5.54 0.48
CA GLU A 118 14.55 4.92 1.78
C GLU A 118 14.48 5.97 2.86
N TRP A 119 13.75 5.68 3.93
CA TRP A 119 13.41 6.63 4.99
C TRP A 119 13.50 6.01 6.37
N ASN A 120 13.68 6.85 7.38
CA ASN A 120 13.38 6.53 8.77
C ASN A 120 11.92 6.84 9.12
N PHE A 121 11.52 6.56 10.36
CA PHE A 121 10.15 6.78 10.81
C PHE A 121 9.68 8.24 10.70
N ASP A 122 10.51 9.22 11.05
CA ASP A 122 10.12 10.63 11.01
C ASP A 122 9.87 11.12 9.59
N GLN A 123 10.71 10.70 8.64
CA GLN A 123 10.52 11.00 7.22
C GLN A 123 9.25 10.34 6.68
N PHE A 124 9.03 9.05 6.96
CA PHE A 124 7.80 8.36 6.60
C PHE A 124 6.56 9.04 7.19
N LYS A 125 6.58 9.32 8.50
CA LYS A 125 5.49 9.96 9.24
C LYS A 125 5.17 11.35 8.69
N SER A 126 6.19 12.14 8.35
CA SER A 126 6.02 13.45 7.73
C SER A 126 5.34 13.34 6.37
N TRP A 127 5.81 12.43 5.51
CA TRP A 127 5.22 12.18 4.20
C TRP A 127 3.77 11.70 4.30
N PHE A 128 3.49 10.71 5.13
CA PHE A 128 2.15 10.12 5.29
C PHE A 128 1.14 11.14 5.84
N LYS A 129 1.53 11.92 6.86
CA LYS A 129 0.73 13.07 7.33
C LYS A 129 0.49 14.11 6.22
N GLY A 130 1.48 14.29 5.35
CA GLY A 130 1.39 15.14 4.17
C GLY A 130 0.30 14.69 3.20
N LEU A 131 0.20 13.39 2.91
CA LEU A 131 -0.87 12.83 2.06
C LEU A 131 -2.25 13.16 2.64
N ASN A 132 -2.45 12.86 3.92
CA ASN A 132 -3.72 13.13 4.60
C ASN A 132 -4.10 14.62 4.57
N ARG A 133 -3.16 15.52 4.89
CA ARG A 133 -3.39 16.97 4.86
C ARG A 133 -3.75 17.49 3.46
N LYS A 134 -3.14 16.94 2.41
CA LYS A 134 -3.45 17.32 1.03
C LYS A 134 -4.83 16.81 0.62
N SER A 135 -5.18 15.59 1.01
CA SER A 135 -6.48 15.00 0.70
C SER A 135 -7.63 15.77 1.35
N LEU A 136 -7.47 16.21 2.61
CA LEU A 136 -8.48 17.04 3.29
C LEU A 136 -8.67 18.45 2.67
N LYS A 137 -7.74 18.89 1.82
CA LYS A 137 -7.79 20.18 1.11
C LYS A 137 -8.23 20.05 -0.35
N SER A 138 -8.32 18.81 -0.86
CA SER A 138 -8.66 18.52 -2.25
C SER A 138 -10.15 18.65 -2.52
#